data_AF-A0A8J4PMX6-F1
#
_entry.id   AF-A0A8J4PMX6-F1
#
_cell.length_a   1.000
_cell.length_b   1.000
_cell.length_c   1.000
_cell.angle_alpha   90.00
_cell.angle_beta   90.00
_cell.angle_gamma   90.00
#
_symmetry.space_group_name_H-M   'P 1'
#
loop_
_entity.id
_entity.type
_entity.pdbx_description
1 polymer ?
#
loop_
_entity_poly.entity_id
_entity_poly.type
_entity_poly.pdbx_seq_one_letter_code
_entity_poly.pdbx_strand_id
1 'polypeptide(L)'
;MWELSTGGFDVTMTLSLIGVGGLIALIVIQLLLLTDLETNDINSIEFSRRINKIILPEYIIQAAFTVWFLLSFRWVLCVLNLPVLVYHYMRYQSRLHKIDPTKVYQITSKFGNHLMIKLVFYMIMFFIYLFVLLFNLFSE
;
A
#
# COMPACT_ATOMS: atom_id res chain seq x y z
N MET A 1 12.60 -20.96 -7.66
CA MET A 1 13.99 -20.46 -7.59
C MET A 1 14.41 -19.83 -8.92
N TRP A 2 14.16 -20.47 -10.07
CA TRP A 2 14.46 -19.92 -11.41
C TRP A 2 13.58 -18.73 -11.86
N GLU A 3 12.36 -18.57 -11.33
CA GLU A 3 11.47 -17.43 -11.68
C GLU A 3 11.79 -16.12 -10.92
N LEU A 4 12.66 -16.19 -9.91
CA LEU A 4 13.11 -15.03 -9.15
C LEU A 4 14.48 -14.53 -9.58
N SER A 5 15.25 -15.35 -10.28
CA SER A 5 16.63 -15.08 -10.67
C SER A 5 16.68 -14.75 -12.15
N THR A 6 16.46 -13.49 -12.45
CA THR A 6 16.91 -12.88 -13.70
C THR A 6 18.34 -12.45 -13.45
N GLY A 7 19.32 -13.10 -14.09
CA GLY A 7 20.71 -12.67 -13.98
C GLY A 7 20.83 -11.22 -14.48
N GLY A 8 21.36 -10.32 -13.65
CA GLY A 8 21.44 -8.90 -13.99
C GLY A 8 20.90 -7.93 -12.94
N PHE A 9 21.08 -6.65 -13.25
CA PHE A 9 20.34 -5.56 -12.62
C PHE A 9 18.86 -5.66 -12.99
N ASP A 10 18.07 -6.15 -12.04
CA ASP A 10 16.68 -6.49 -12.24
C ASP A 10 15.77 -5.25 -12.17
N VAL A 11 15.51 -4.63 -13.32
CA VAL A 11 14.74 -3.36 -13.44
C VAL A 11 13.33 -3.48 -12.86
N THR A 12 12.74 -4.67 -12.90
CA THR A 12 11.40 -4.92 -12.33
C THR A 12 11.39 -4.83 -10.80
N MET A 13 12.45 -5.31 -10.13
CA MET A 13 12.63 -5.20 -8.67
C MET A 13 12.78 -3.75 -8.25
N THR A 14 13.62 -3.00 -8.96
CA THR A 14 13.97 -1.63 -8.57
C THR A 14 12.78 -0.70 -8.71
N LEU A 15 12.01 -0.81 -9.80
CA LEU A 15 10.73 -0.10 -9.95
C LEU A 15 9.73 -0.45 -8.84
N SER A 16 9.66 -1.73 -8.46
CA SER A 16 8.76 -2.19 -7.41
C SER A 16 9.14 -1.68 -6.02
N LEU A 17 10.44 -1.56 -5.75
CA LEU A 17 10.97 -1.05 -4.48
C LEU A 17 10.66 0.45 -4.33
N ILE A 18 10.84 1.22 -5.40
CA ILE A 18 10.41 2.63 -5.46
C ILE A 18 8.89 2.74 -5.29
N GLY A 19 8.13 1.88 -5.95
CA GLY A 19 6.68 1.82 -5.84
C GLY A 19 6.16 1.57 -4.42
N VAL A 20 6.69 0.55 -3.75
CA VAL A 20 6.36 0.27 -2.35
C VAL A 20 6.81 1.39 -1.43
N GLY A 21 7.98 1.99 -1.65
CA GLY A 21 8.41 3.18 -0.90
C GLY A 21 7.39 4.32 -0.99
N GLY A 22 6.85 4.57 -2.19
CA GLY A 22 5.77 5.53 -2.40
C GLY A 22 4.48 5.17 -1.67
N LEU A 23 4.07 3.91 -1.69
CA LEU A 23 2.88 3.43 -0.97
C LEU A 23 3.04 3.57 0.56
N ILE A 24 4.22 3.26 1.09
CA ILE A 24 4.54 3.47 2.51
C ILE A 24 4.42 4.96 2.86
N ALA A 25 4.99 5.85 2.06
CA ALA A 25 4.89 7.29 2.27
C ALA A 25 3.43 7.77 2.28
N LEU A 26 2.59 7.28 1.37
CA LEU A 26 1.16 7.61 1.34
C LEU A 26 0.41 7.16 2.61
N ILE A 27 0.75 6.00 3.16
CA ILE A 27 0.13 5.50 4.40
C ILE A 27 0.61 6.27 5.62
N VAL A 28 1.89 6.64 5.65
CA VAL A 28 2.43 7.51 6.70
C VAL A 28 1.74 8.87 6.66
N ILE A 29 1.48 9.44 5.48
CA ILE A 29 0.69 10.69 5.35
C ILE A 29 -0.72 10.51 5.92
N GLN A 30 -1.38 9.36 5.67
CA GLN A 30 -2.71 9.11 6.23
C GLN A 30 -2.68 8.92 7.76
N LEU A 31 -1.64 8.28 8.30
CA LEU A 31 -1.44 8.14 9.74
C LEU A 31 -1.20 9.51 10.39
N LEU A 32 -0.37 10.36 9.78
CA LEU A 32 -0.15 11.72 10.26
C LEU A 32 -1.45 12.53 10.27
N LEU A 33 -2.24 12.44 9.19
CA LEU A 33 -3.54 13.09 9.12
C LEU A 33 -4.52 12.58 10.20
N LEU A 34 -4.39 11.31 10.60
CA LEU A 34 -5.17 10.71 11.69
C LEU A 34 -4.72 11.26 13.05
N THR A 35 -3.42 11.37 13.28
CA THR A 35 -2.85 11.95 14.50
C THR A 35 -3.21 13.44 14.64
N ASP A 36 -3.18 14.21 13.55
CA ASP A 36 -3.61 15.60 13.52
C ASP A 36 -5.10 15.73 13.89
N LEU A 37 -5.93 14.77 13.48
CA LEU A 37 -7.34 14.72 13.88
C LEU A 37 -7.51 14.36 15.36
N GLU A 38 -6.74 13.39 15.88
CA GLU A 38 -6.78 12.98 17.30
C GLU A 38 -6.32 14.10 18.24
N THR A 39 -5.33 14.89 17.80
CA THR A 39 -4.80 16.04 18.54
C THR A 39 -5.71 17.28 18.43
N ASN A 40 -6.82 17.18 17.68
CA ASN A 40 -7.75 18.27 17.34
C ASN A 40 -7.10 19.45 16.60
N ASP A 41 -5.99 19.22 15.89
CA ASP A 41 -5.35 20.25 15.05
C ASP A 41 -6.14 20.51 13.76
N ILE A 42 -6.93 19.54 13.30
CA ILE A 42 -7.77 19.65 12.09
C ILE A 42 -9.23 19.25 12.34
N ASN A 43 -10.15 19.84 11.56
CA ASN A 43 -11.57 19.51 11.64
C ASN A 43 -11.92 18.21 10.89
N SER A 44 -12.91 17.47 11.39
CA SER A 44 -13.42 16.20 10.81
C SER A 44 -13.82 16.29 9.33
N ILE A 45 -14.32 17.46 8.89
CA ILE A 45 -14.68 17.74 7.49
C ILE A 45 -13.42 17.82 6.61
N GLU A 46 -12.38 18.51 7.09
CA GLU A 46 -11.14 18.70 6.35
C GLU A 46 -10.36 17.39 6.26
N PHE A 47 -10.32 16.61 7.35
CA PHE A 47 -9.80 15.24 7.36
C PHE A 47 -10.49 14.36 6.32
N SER A 48 -11.83 14.32 6.32
CA SER A 48 -12.62 13.48 5.41
C SER A 48 -12.39 13.84 3.93
N ARG A 49 -12.21 15.13 3.63
CA ARG A 49 -11.90 15.62 2.27
C ARG A 49 -10.52 15.16 1.81
N ARG A 50 -9.50 15.37 2.65
CA ARG A 50 -8.11 15.02 2.32
C ARG A 50 -7.92 13.52 2.19
N ILE A 51 -8.48 12.74 3.12
CA ILE A 51 -8.29 11.30 3.12
C ILE A 51 -8.97 10.63 1.93
N ASN A 52 -10.19 11.07 1.55
CA ASN A 52 -10.88 10.53 0.39
C ASN A 52 -10.12 10.83 -0.93
N LYS A 53 -9.40 11.95 -0.99
CA LYS A 53 -8.54 12.29 -2.14
C LYS A 53 -7.29 11.42 -2.21
N ILE A 54 -6.78 10.92 -1.09
CA ILE A 54 -5.55 10.10 -0.99
C ILE A 54 -5.84 8.60 -1.14
N ILE A 55 -7.01 8.14 -0.67
CA ILE A 55 -7.34 6.70 -0.63
C ILE A 55 -7.54 6.12 -2.03
N LEU A 56 -8.10 6.90 -2.96
CA LEU A 56 -8.31 6.50 -4.35
C LEU A 56 -7.00 6.28 -5.12
N PRO A 57 -6.04 7.22 -5.13
CA PRO A 57 -4.77 7.00 -5.81
C PRO A 57 -3.96 5.84 -5.20
N GLU A 58 -4.02 5.60 -3.88
CA GLU A 58 -3.38 4.43 -3.26
C GLU A 58 -3.87 3.12 -3.88
N TYR A 59 -5.20 2.94 -3.98
CA TYR A 59 -5.80 1.74 -4.56
C TYR A 59 -5.44 1.56 -6.04
N ILE A 60 -5.44 2.65 -6.81
CA ILE A 60 -5.10 2.62 -8.23
C ILE A 60 -3.64 2.24 -8.43
N ILE A 61 -2.72 2.87 -7.68
CA ILE A 61 -1.28 2.61 -7.77
C ILE A 61 -1.01 1.14 -7.43
N GLN A 62 -1.61 0.62 -6.37
CA GLN A 62 -1.38 -0.78 -6.00
C GLN A 62 -1.99 -1.80 -6.97
N ALA A 63 -3.19 -1.52 -7.49
CA ALA A 63 -3.77 -2.36 -8.53
C ALA A 63 -2.90 -2.36 -9.79
N ALA A 64 -2.39 -1.19 -10.18
CA ALA A 64 -1.47 -1.05 -11.32
C ALA A 64 -0.17 -1.86 -11.10
N PHE A 65 0.43 -1.79 -9.91
CA PHE A 65 1.60 -2.61 -9.57
C PHE A 65 1.30 -4.11 -9.61
N THR A 66 0.14 -4.53 -9.11
CA THR A 66 -0.25 -5.95 -9.13
C THR A 66 -0.44 -6.47 -10.57
N VAL A 67 -1.04 -5.66 -11.45
CA VAL A 67 -1.17 -5.98 -12.88
C VAL A 67 0.20 -6.00 -13.56
N TRP A 68 1.09 -5.08 -13.22
CA TRP A 68 2.46 -5.07 -13.73
C TRP A 68 3.24 -6.33 -13.37
N PHE A 69 3.09 -6.84 -12.14
CA PHE A 69 3.69 -8.11 -11.73
C PHE A 69 3.11 -9.31 -12.47
N LEU A 70 1.80 -9.29 -12.78
CA LEU A 70 1.16 -10.31 -13.59
C LEU A 70 1.73 -10.33 -15.02
N LEU A 71 1.91 -9.15 -15.63
CA LEU A 71 2.53 -9.00 -16.95
C LEU A 71 4.01 -9.41 -16.98
N SER A 72 4.71 -9.26 -15.85
CA SER A 72 6.11 -9.67 -15.72
C SER A 72 6.29 -11.18 -15.50
N PHE A 73 5.19 -11.97 -15.48
CA PHE A 73 5.18 -13.42 -15.18
C PHE A 73 5.77 -13.82 -13.83
N ARG A 74 5.70 -12.91 -12.84
CA ARG A 74 6.27 -13.13 -11.50
C ARG A 74 5.20 -13.60 -10.53
N TRP A 75 4.75 -14.84 -10.72
CA TRP A 75 3.59 -15.42 -10.04
C TRP A 75 3.69 -15.39 -8.51
N VAL A 76 4.87 -15.67 -7.95
CA VAL A 76 5.07 -15.68 -6.48
C VAL A 76 4.77 -14.31 -5.85
N LEU A 77 5.21 -13.21 -6.47
CA LEU A 77 4.96 -11.86 -5.94
C LEU A 77 3.54 -11.38 -6.23
N CYS A 78 2.94 -11.86 -7.33
CA CYS A 78 1.52 -11.63 -7.60
C CYS A 78 0.64 -12.27 -6.52
N VAL A 79 0.94 -13.51 -6.12
CA VAL A 79 0.22 -14.20 -5.03
C VAL A 79 0.40 -13.49 -3.69
N LEU A 80 1.59 -12.94 -3.44
CA LEU A 80 1.83 -12.15 -2.23
C LEU A 80 1.00 -10.84 -2.21
N ASN A 81 0.77 -10.20 -3.36
CA ASN A 81 -0.02 -8.95 -3.48
C ASN A 81 -1.53 -9.16 -3.57
N LEU A 82 -1.97 -10.35 -3.99
CA LEU A 82 -3.37 -10.74 -4.10
C LEU A 82 -4.23 -10.47 -2.84
N PRO A 83 -3.81 -10.81 -1.60
CA PRO A 83 -4.63 -10.55 -0.41
C PRO A 83 -4.94 -9.05 -0.22
N VAL A 84 -4.02 -8.16 -0.58
CA VAL A 84 -4.26 -6.71 -0.50
C VAL A 84 -5.15 -6.22 -1.64
N LEU A 85 -4.98 -6.76 -2.84
CA LEU A 85 -5.85 -6.46 -3.97
C LEU A 85 -7.31 -6.84 -3.67
N VAL A 86 -7.53 -8.04 -3.13
CA VAL A 86 -8.85 -8.52 -2.72
C VAL A 86 -9.42 -7.63 -1.62
N TYR A 87 -8.60 -7.25 -0.64
CA TYR A 87 -9.02 -6.35 0.43
C TYR A 87 -9.46 -4.97 -0.11
N HIS A 88 -8.68 -4.39 -1.02
CA HIS A 88 -9.02 -3.12 -1.68
C HIS A 88 -10.30 -3.25 -2.52
N TYR A 89 -10.46 -4.35 -3.24
CA TYR A 89 -11.66 -4.63 -4.04
C TYR A 89 -12.92 -4.77 -3.19
N MET A 90 -12.87 -5.52 -2.08
CA MET A 90 -14.00 -5.66 -1.15
C MET A 90 -14.38 -4.31 -0.53
N ARG A 91 -13.38 -3.48 -0.22
CA ARG A 91 -13.61 -2.14 0.35
C ARG A 91 -14.16 -1.14 -0.67
N TYR A 92 -13.74 -1.25 -1.94
CA TYR A 92 -14.32 -0.50 -3.05
C TYR A 92 -15.78 -0.90 -3.28
N GLN A 93 -16.07 -2.21 -3.28
CA GLN A 93 -17.43 -2.71 -3.51
C GLN A 93 -18.41 -2.28 -2.40
N SER A 94 -17.93 -2.16 -1.16
CA SER A 94 -18.72 -1.76 0.01
C SER A 94 -19.12 -0.26 0.03
N ARG A 95 -18.81 0.52 -1.01
CA ARG A 95 -19.16 1.96 -1.15
C ARG A 95 -18.76 2.89 0.01
N LEU A 96 -17.92 2.44 0.93
CA LEU A 96 -17.34 3.20 2.05
C LEU A 96 -16.21 4.15 1.63
N HIS A 97 -16.24 4.66 0.40
CA HIS A 97 -15.24 5.60 -0.12
C HIS A 97 -15.32 6.96 0.57
N LYS A 98 -16.52 7.34 1.04
CA LYS A 98 -16.74 8.59 1.73
C LYS A 98 -16.76 8.31 3.22
N ILE A 99 -15.71 8.74 3.90
CA ILE A 99 -15.72 8.86 5.34
C ILE A 99 -16.66 10.02 5.67
N ASP A 100 -17.80 9.72 6.30
CA ASP A 100 -18.75 10.74 6.73
C ASP A 100 -18.19 11.47 7.96
N PRO A 101 -18.13 12.83 7.94
CA PRO A 101 -17.51 13.63 8.99
C PRO A 101 -18.17 13.43 10.37
N THR A 102 -19.45 13.06 10.40
CA THR A 102 -20.23 12.82 11.62
C THR A 102 -19.91 11.52 12.34
N LYS A 103 -19.26 10.54 11.69
CA LYS A 103 -18.90 9.25 12.30
C LYS A 103 -17.40 9.07 12.51
N VAL A 104 -16.57 10.03 12.06
CA VAL A 104 -15.11 9.91 12.02
C VAL A 104 -14.54 9.49 13.36
N TYR A 105 -14.87 10.20 14.45
CA TYR A 105 -14.33 9.92 15.77
C TYR A 105 -14.66 8.51 16.31
N GLN A 106 -15.79 7.91 15.92
CA GLN A 106 -16.13 6.54 16.31
C GLN A 106 -15.37 5.48 15.51
N ILE A 107 -14.94 5.80 14.29
CA ILE A 107 -14.21 4.88 13.42
C ILE A 107 -12.70 5.13 13.42
N THR A 108 -12.21 6.26 13.94
CA THR A 108 -10.78 6.65 14.01
C THR A 108 -9.91 5.53 14.57
N SER A 109 -10.28 4.96 15.72
CA SER A 109 -9.53 3.87 16.35
C SER A 109 -9.42 2.62 15.45
N LYS A 110 -10.53 2.20 14.83
CA LYS A 110 -10.53 1.04 13.92
C LYS A 110 -9.78 1.34 12.62
N PHE A 111 -9.89 2.56 12.13
CA PHE A 111 -9.21 3.03 10.93
C PHE A 111 -7.69 3.07 11.15
N GLY A 112 -7.22 3.61 12.27
CA GLY A 112 -5.80 3.63 12.66
C GLY A 112 -5.18 2.24 12.75
N ASN A 113 -5.85 1.31 13.44
CA ASN A 113 -5.40 -0.09 13.49
C ASN A 113 -5.31 -0.72 12.10
N HIS A 114 -6.25 -0.39 11.21
CA HIS A 114 -6.23 -0.89 9.85
C HIS A 114 -5.07 -0.31 9.02
N LEU A 115 -4.75 0.98 9.19
CA LEU A 115 -3.59 1.61 8.56
C LEU A 115 -2.27 1.04 9.09
N MET A 116 -2.18 0.75 10.39
CA MET A 116 -1.01 0.07 10.96
C MET A 116 -0.80 -1.32 10.37
N ILE A 117 -1.84 -2.14 10.27
CA ILE A 117 -1.75 -3.47 9.68
C ILE A 117 -1.28 -3.39 8.22
N LYS A 118 -1.85 -2.46 7.45
CA LYS A 118 -1.40 -2.16 6.09
C LYS A 118 0.07 -1.77 6.06
N LEU A 119 0.50 -0.83 6.90
CA LEU A 119 1.89 -0.37 6.97
C LEU A 119 2.86 -1.52 7.21
N VAL A 120 2.59 -2.38 8.20
CA VAL A 120 3.40 -3.57 8.49
C VAL A 120 3.49 -4.48 7.27
N PHE A 121 2.37 -4.68 6.56
CA PHE A 121 2.35 -5.48 5.35
C PHE A 121 3.25 -4.92 4.24
N TYR A 122 3.17 -3.62 3.93
CA TYR A 122 4.07 -3.01 2.94
C TYR A 122 5.52 -3.02 3.37
N MET A 123 5.78 -2.90 4.67
CA MET A 123 7.14 -2.99 5.21
C MET A 123 7.72 -4.40 5.00
N ILE A 124 6.94 -5.45 5.25
CA ILE A 124 7.35 -6.82 4.96
C ILE A 124 7.61 -7.01 3.46
N MET A 125 6.72 -6.51 2.61
CA MET A 125 6.93 -6.54 1.15
C MET A 125 8.19 -5.82 0.70
N PHE A 126 8.48 -4.67 1.31
CA PHE A 126 9.70 -3.91 1.02
C PHE A 126 10.95 -4.76 1.29
N PHE A 127 11.02 -5.43 2.45
CA PHE A 127 12.14 -6.31 2.77
C PHE A 127 12.24 -7.51 1.84
N ILE A 128 11.11 -8.10 1.43
CA ILE A 128 11.10 -9.19 0.44
C ILE A 128 11.67 -8.69 -0.89
N TYR A 129 11.21 -7.56 -1.42
CA TYR A 129 11.71 -7.03 -2.69
C TYR A 129 13.19 -6.68 -2.62
N LEU A 130 13.64 -6.12 -1.50
CA LEU A 130 15.05 -5.81 -1.26
C LEU A 130 15.89 -7.09 -1.20
N PHE A 131 15.44 -8.13 -0.50
CA PHE A 131 16.13 -9.41 -0.44
C PHE A 131 16.27 -10.06 -1.82
N VAL A 132 15.20 -10.06 -2.62
CA VAL A 132 15.22 -10.60 -3.98
C VAL A 132 16.18 -9.83 -4.88
N LEU A 133 16.18 -8.49 -4.80
CA LEU A 133 17.12 -7.65 -5.54
C LEU A 133 18.58 -7.96 -5.17
N LEU A 134 18.88 -8.04 -3.87
CA LEU A 134 20.23 -8.37 -3.41
C LEU A 134 20.66 -9.77 -3.84
N PHE A 135 19.76 -10.75 -3.74
CA PHE A 135 20.05 -12.11 -4.16
C PHE A 135 20.40 -12.17 -5.66
N ASN A 136 19.67 -11.45 -6.51
CA ASN A 136 19.97 -11.39 -7.94
C ASN A 136 21.30 -10.69 -8.23
N LEU A 137 21.61 -9.63 -7.49
CA LEU A 137 22.87 -8.88 -7.63
C LEU A 137 24.10 -9.69 -7.19
N PHE A 138 23.99 -10.49 -6.12
CA PHE A 138 25.08 -11.32 -5.61
C PHE A 138 25.20 -12.68 -6.31
N SER A 139 24.17 -13.09 -7.05
CA SER A 139 24.17 -14.33 -7.84
C SER A 139 24.75 -14.13 -9.24
N GLU A 140 25.04 -12.89 -9.65
CA GLU A 140 25.97 -12.56 -10.73
C GLU A 140 27.42 -12.59 -10.25
#